data_AF-A0A355T1X7-F1
#
_entry.id   AF-A0A355T1X7-F1
#
_cell.length_a   1.000
_cell.length_b   1.000
_cell.length_c   1.000
_cell.angle_alpha   90.00
_cell.angle_beta   90.00
_cell.angle_gamma   90.00
#
_symmetry.space_group_name_H-M   'P 1'
#
loop_
_entity.id
_entity.type
_entity.pdbx_description
1 polymer ?
#
loop_
_entity_poly.entity_id
_entity_poly.type
_entity_poly.pdbx_seq_one_letter_code
_entity_poly.pdbx_strand_id
1 'polypeptide(L)'
;GQTLIFTFGLIALMLMAAYGVAAGNLTVGEFVMVNAFMIQLSAPLNLLGSVYREIRQALVDMETMFGLIAVPPEIVDQPGAEALKVSGGAIRFDDVSFSYDPDRGILRNVSFEVPAGKSVALVGPSGAGKSTISRILYRFYDVQEGSVTIDGQEISRVTQDSLRASIGIVPQDTVLFNDTIRYNIRYGRPDATDAEVEEAARLAQISDFIADLPRGYDTMVGERGLKLSGGEKQ
;
A
#
# COMPACT_ATOMS: atom_id res chain seq x y z
N GLY A 1 -37.69 12.53 -18.14
CA GLY A 1 -37.22 13.21 -19.36
C GLY A 1 -37.18 12.26 -20.54
N GLN A 2 -36.24 11.33 -20.53
CA GLN A 2 -36.00 10.39 -21.63
C GLN A 2 -37.21 9.53 -22.04
N THR A 3 -37.94 8.96 -21.08
CA THR A 3 -39.16 8.17 -21.37
C THR A 3 -40.22 9.00 -22.09
N LEU A 4 -40.37 10.29 -21.75
CA LEU A 4 -41.32 11.17 -22.45
C LEU A 4 -40.89 11.43 -23.89
N ILE A 5 -39.61 11.78 -24.10
CA ILE A 5 -39.05 11.99 -25.45
C ILE A 5 -39.24 10.74 -26.31
N PHE A 6 -38.97 9.57 -25.75
CA PHE A 6 -39.11 8.30 -26.45
C PHE A 6 -40.58 7.98 -26.77
N THR A 7 -41.49 8.13 -25.80
CA THR A 7 -42.92 7.87 -26.00
C THR A 7 -43.53 8.81 -27.03
N PHE A 8 -43.20 10.11 -27.01
CA PHE A 8 -43.67 11.05 -28.03
C PHE A 8 -43.11 10.73 -29.42
N GLY A 9 -41.83 10.37 -29.53
CA GLY A 9 -41.21 9.95 -30.77
C GLY A 9 -41.85 8.68 -31.34
N LEU A 10 -42.14 7.69 -30.48
CA LEU A 10 -42.84 6.47 -30.85
C LEU A 10 -44.24 6.76 -31.36
N ILE A 11 -45.02 7.57 -30.64
CA ILE A 11 -46.38 7.95 -31.05
C ILE A 11 -46.34 8.64 -32.42
N ALA A 12 -45.44 9.60 -32.63
CA ALA A 12 -45.30 10.31 -33.90
C ALA A 12 -44.94 9.37 -35.07
N LEU A 13 -43.96 8.47 -34.87
CA LEU A 13 -43.56 7.49 -35.88
C LEU A 13 -44.67 6.49 -36.20
N MET A 14 -45.40 6.02 -35.20
CA MET A 14 -46.52 5.10 -35.38
C MET A 14 -47.69 5.76 -36.13
N LEU A 15 -47.97 7.04 -35.86
CA LEU A 15 -48.97 7.81 -36.60
C LEU A 15 -48.56 8.03 -38.06
N MET A 16 -47.29 8.33 -38.33
CA MET A 16 -46.79 8.46 -39.71
C MET A 16 -46.81 7.13 -40.47
N ALA A 17 -46.41 6.04 -39.83
CA ALA A 17 -46.48 4.71 -40.42
C ALA A 17 -47.93 4.30 -40.71
N ALA A 18 -48.87 4.57 -39.79
CA ALA A 18 -50.29 4.31 -39.99
C ALA A 18 -50.87 5.13 -41.16
N TYR A 19 -50.50 6.41 -41.29
CA TYR A 19 -50.91 7.25 -42.41
C TYR A 19 -50.34 6.73 -43.74
N GLY A 20 -49.07 6.30 -43.78
CA GLY A 20 -48.45 5.72 -44.98
C GLY A 20 -49.11 4.41 -45.43
N VAL A 21 -49.56 3.58 -44.48
CA VAL A 21 -50.35 2.38 -44.78
C VAL A 21 -51.74 2.75 -45.32
N ALA A 22 -52.41 3.73 -44.72
CA ALA A 22 -53.71 4.21 -45.20
C ALA A 22 -53.64 4.86 -46.60
N ALA A 23 -52.53 5.49 -46.93
CA ALA A 23 -52.27 6.06 -48.26
C ALA A 23 -51.82 5.03 -49.31
N GLY A 24 -51.63 3.76 -48.94
CA GLY A 24 -51.17 2.69 -49.84
C GLY A 24 -49.67 2.72 -50.16
N ASN A 25 -48.90 3.58 -49.50
CA ASN A 25 -47.45 3.73 -49.72
C ASN A 25 -46.61 2.77 -48.86
N LEU A 26 -47.21 2.20 -47.81
CA LEU A 26 -46.58 1.23 -46.91
C LEU A 26 -47.47 0.00 -46.73
N THR A 27 -46.85 -1.12 -46.43
CA THR A 27 -47.48 -2.38 -46.06
C THR A 27 -47.67 -2.48 -44.54
N VAL A 28 -48.60 -3.34 -44.13
CA VAL A 28 -48.79 -3.67 -42.70
C VAL A 28 -47.53 -4.31 -42.09
N GLY A 29 -46.74 -5.05 -42.88
CA GLY A 29 -45.47 -5.60 -42.44
C GLY A 29 -44.42 -4.54 -42.10
N GLU A 30 -44.35 -3.47 -42.90
CA GLU A 30 -43.46 -2.33 -42.63
C GLU A 30 -43.86 -1.57 -41.36
N PHE A 31 -45.17 -1.46 -41.07
CA PHE A 31 -45.64 -0.89 -39.80
C PHE A 31 -45.14 -1.68 -38.58
N VAL A 32 -45.26 -3.02 -38.62
CA VAL A 32 -44.77 -3.89 -37.55
C VAL A 32 -43.24 -3.80 -37.42
N MET A 33 -42.53 -3.69 -38.54
CA MET A 33 -41.08 -3.53 -38.57
C MET A 33 -40.62 -2.22 -37.92
N VAL A 34 -41.29 -1.10 -38.20
CA VAL A 34 -41.02 0.20 -37.55
C VAL A 34 -41.18 0.09 -36.04
N ASN A 35 -42.25 -0.55 -35.56
CA ASN A 35 -42.45 -0.77 -34.13
C ASN A 35 -41.35 -1.64 -33.51
N ALA A 36 -40.96 -2.73 -34.19
CA ALA A 36 -39.91 -3.62 -33.72
C ALA A 36 -38.54 -2.91 -33.61
N PHE A 37 -38.17 -2.11 -34.61
CA PHE A 37 -36.93 -1.32 -34.57
C PHE A 37 -36.95 -0.24 -33.50
N MET A 38 -38.10 0.38 -33.24
CA MET A 38 -38.22 1.34 -32.15
C MET A 38 -37.95 0.71 -30.79
N ILE A 39 -38.50 -0.47 -30.51
CA ILE A 39 -38.23 -1.19 -29.26
C ILE A 39 -36.73 -1.52 -29.13
N GLN A 40 -36.10 -2.00 -30.21
CA GLN A 40 -34.66 -2.30 -30.22
C GLN A 40 -33.80 -1.05 -29.99
N LEU A 41 -34.20 0.11 -30.52
CA LEU A 41 -33.54 1.39 -30.27
C LEU A 41 -33.75 1.90 -28.83
N SER A 42 -34.90 1.61 -28.23
CA SER A 42 -35.22 2.04 -26.86
C SER A 42 -34.30 1.44 -25.79
N ALA A 43 -33.92 0.18 -25.98
CA ALA A 43 -33.17 -0.60 -25.00
C ALA A 43 -31.77 -0.03 -24.69
N PRO A 44 -30.88 0.21 -25.67
CA PRO A 44 -29.56 0.81 -25.42
C PRO A 44 -29.66 2.26 -24.96
N LEU A 45 -30.66 3.02 -25.46
CA LEU A 45 -30.85 4.40 -25.06
C LEU A 45 -31.20 4.50 -23.58
N ASN A 46 -32.05 3.62 -23.05
CA ASN A 46 -32.44 3.62 -21.62
C ASN A 46 -31.25 3.47 -20.67
N LEU A 47 -30.15 2.87 -21.13
CA LEU A 47 -28.90 2.75 -20.38
C LEU A 47 -27.95 3.94 -20.57
N LEU A 48 -28.18 4.82 -21.55
CA LEU A 48 -27.25 5.89 -21.89
C LEU A 48 -26.98 6.84 -20.72
N GLY A 49 -28.00 7.12 -19.90
CA GLY A 49 -27.84 7.95 -18.70
C GLY A 49 -26.94 7.31 -17.64
N SER A 50 -27.09 6.00 -17.39
CA SER A 50 -26.21 5.27 -16.45
C SER A 50 -24.82 5.11 -17.02
N VAL A 51 -24.69 4.74 -18.29
CA VAL A 51 -23.41 4.61 -19.01
C VAL A 51 -22.63 5.92 -19.00
N TYR A 52 -23.28 7.05 -19.27
CA TYR A 52 -22.62 8.37 -19.21
C TYR A 52 -22.07 8.68 -17.82
N ARG A 53 -22.86 8.40 -16.77
CA ARG A 53 -22.42 8.59 -15.38
C ARG A 53 -21.27 7.66 -15.03
N GLU A 54 -21.34 6.39 -15.43
CA GLU A 54 -20.29 5.40 -15.21
C GLU A 54 -19.00 5.78 -15.93
N ILE A 55 -19.06 6.21 -17.19
CA ILE A 55 -17.89 6.70 -17.92
C ILE A 55 -17.27 7.90 -17.21
N ARG A 56 -18.08 8.88 -16.78
CA ARG A 56 -17.57 10.02 -16.03
C ARG A 56 -16.89 9.61 -14.72
N GLN A 57 -17.50 8.70 -13.97
CA GLN A 57 -16.91 8.22 -12.73
C GLN A 57 -15.60 7.48 -12.99
N ALA A 58 -15.57 6.58 -13.97
CA ALA A 58 -14.38 5.83 -14.34
C ALA A 58 -13.23 6.74 -14.77
N LEU A 59 -13.50 7.85 -15.46
CA LEU A 59 -12.49 8.85 -15.80
C LEU A 59 -11.92 9.56 -14.56
N VAL A 60 -12.76 9.91 -13.59
CA VAL A 60 -12.32 10.53 -12.32
C VAL A 60 -11.49 9.55 -11.48
N ASP A 61 -11.93 8.29 -11.40
CA ASP A 61 -11.20 7.23 -10.68
C ASP A 61 -9.84 6.99 -11.35
N MET A 62 -9.80 6.98 -12.68
CA MET A 62 -8.58 6.82 -13.47
C MET A 62 -7.62 8.01 -13.29
N GLU A 63 -8.12 9.24 -13.28
CA GLU A 63 -7.32 10.44 -12.99
C GLU A 63 -6.68 10.36 -11.60
N THR A 64 -7.43 9.89 -10.59
CA THR A 64 -6.92 9.68 -9.24
C THR A 64 -5.82 8.61 -9.22
N MET A 65 -6.03 7.48 -9.91
CA MET A 65 -5.04 6.41 -10.02
C MET A 65 -3.76 6.86 -10.72
N PHE A 66 -3.85 7.60 -11.83
CA PHE A 66 -2.68 8.17 -12.49
C PHE A 66 -1.99 9.24 -11.63
N GLY A 67 -2.76 10.02 -10.87
CA GLY A 67 -2.22 10.94 -9.88
C GLY A 67 -1.34 10.24 -8.85
N LEU A 68 -1.78 9.08 -8.34
CA LEU A 68 -1.01 8.28 -7.38
C LEU A 68 0.25 7.66 -8.00
N ILE A 69 0.15 7.11 -9.22
CA ILE A 69 1.30 6.52 -9.93
C ILE A 69 2.36 7.58 -10.23
N ALA A 70 1.94 8.83 -10.46
CA ALA A 70 2.85 9.94 -10.75
C ALA A 70 3.54 10.53 -9.51
N VAL A 71 3.17 10.12 -8.29
CA VAL A 71 3.85 10.59 -7.07
C VAL A 71 5.27 10.02 -7.04
N PRO A 72 6.32 10.87 -7.10
CA PRO A 72 7.68 10.36 -7.02
C PRO A 72 7.96 9.80 -5.62
N PRO A 73 8.73 8.71 -5.51
CA PRO A 73 9.21 8.23 -4.22
C PRO A 73 10.12 9.28 -3.58
N GLU A 74 9.96 9.49 -2.26
CA GLU A 74 10.76 10.45 -1.50
C GLU A 74 12.23 10.01 -1.38
N ILE A 75 12.45 8.70 -1.23
CA ILE A 75 13.78 8.10 -1.09
C ILE A 75 14.05 7.18 -2.29
N VAL A 76 15.13 7.47 -3.00
CA VAL A 76 15.62 6.69 -4.14
C VAL A 76 17.07 6.30 -3.94
N ASP A 77 17.43 5.15 -4.47
CA ASP A 77 18.83 4.74 -4.56
C ASP A 77 19.54 5.62 -5.59
N GLN A 78 20.74 6.09 -5.26
CA GLN A 78 21.53 6.86 -6.19
C GLN A 78 21.96 5.98 -7.38
N PRO A 79 22.11 6.55 -8.59
CA PRO A 79 22.66 5.81 -9.72
C PRO A 79 24.03 5.22 -9.37
N GLY A 80 24.15 3.89 -9.47
CA GLY A 80 25.38 3.18 -9.12
C GLY A 80 25.58 2.91 -7.63
N ALA A 81 24.54 3.03 -6.80
CA ALA A 81 24.60 2.63 -5.39
C ALA A 81 25.05 1.16 -5.25
N GLU A 82 26.06 0.92 -4.41
CA GLU A 82 26.56 -0.43 -4.12
C GLU A 82 25.78 -1.08 -2.99
N ALA A 83 25.90 -2.40 -2.84
CA ALA A 83 25.40 -3.08 -1.65
C ALA A 83 26.25 -2.72 -0.41
N LEU A 84 25.59 -2.43 0.70
CA LEU A 84 26.22 -2.21 1.99
C LEU A 84 27.02 -3.45 2.41
N LYS A 85 28.29 -3.25 2.78
CA LYS A 85 29.17 -4.31 3.27
C LYS A 85 29.33 -4.18 4.77
N VAL A 86 28.60 -4.97 5.54
CA VAL A 86 28.71 -4.94 7.01
C VAL A 86 29.79 -5.91 7.48
N SER A 87 30.68 -5.41 8.32
CA SER A 87 31.79 -6.13 8.94
C SER A 87 31.65 -6.18 10.45
N GLY A 88 31.45 -5.02 11.10
CA GLY A 88 31.28 -4.87 12.53
C GLY A 88 29.97 -4.20 12.93
N GLY A 89 29.37 -3.41 12.03
CA GLY A 89 28.13 -2.68 12.28
C GLY A 89 28.32 -1.45 13.18
N ALA A 90 29.48 -0.79 13.11
CA ALA A 90 29.69 0.49 13.79
C ALA A 90 28.83 1.58 13.12
N ILE A 91 28.07 2.33 13.91
CA ILE A 91 27.18 3.37 13.42
C ILE A 91 27.74 4.73 13.83
N ARG A 92 27.77 5.69 12.91
CA ARG A 92 28.13 7.08 13.24
C ARG A 92 27.12 8.06 12.65
N PHE A 93 26.65 8.95 13.51
CA PHE A 93 25.97 10.19 13.15
C PHE A 93 27.00 11.32 13.27
N ASP A 94 27.15 12.12 12.21
CA ASP A 94 28.11 13.21 12.12
C ASP A 94 27.39 14.50 11.73
N ASP A 95 27.23 15.40 12.69
CA ASP A 95 26.58 16.71 12.61
C ASP A 95 25.19 16.69 11.95
N VAL A 96 24.39 15.69 12.30
CA VAL A 96 23.10 15.44 11.66
C VAL A 96 22.03 16.46 12.06
N SER A 97 21.47 17.14 11.06
CA SER A 97 20.28 17.98 11.19
C SER A 97 19.12 17.37 10.41
N PHE A 98 17.93 17.33 11.03
CA PHE A 98 16.74 16.75 10.41
C PHE A 98 15.43 17.38 10.91
N SER A 99 14.47 17.55 10.01
CA SER A 99 13.08 17.92 10.29
C SER A 99 12.11 17.20 9.34
N TYR A 100 10.93 16.79 9.83
CA TYR A 100 9.84 16.31 8.95
C TYR A 100 9.16 17.46 8.21
N ASP A 101 9.11 18.62 8.87
CA ASP A 101 8.57 19.86 8.34
C ASP A 101 9.66 20.92 8.47
N PRO A 102 9.93 21.75 7.44
CA PRO A 102 10.96 22.79 7.48
C PRO A 102 10.84 23.73 8.69
N ASP A 103 9.63 24.00 9.17
CA ASP A 103 9.38 24.94 10.27
C ASP A 103 9.69 24.35 11.65
N ARG A 104 9.93 23.03 11.74
CA ARG A 104 10.13 22.33 13.02
C ARG A 104 11.32 21.37 13.00
N GLY A 105 12.52 21.93 13.20
CA GLY A 105 13.75 21.16 13.43
C GLY A 105 13.66 20.18 14.61
N ILE A 106 13.98 18.90 14.36
CA ILE A 106 13.95 17.81 15.35
C ILE A 106 15.36 17.44 15.82
N LEU A 107 16.24 17.07 14.89
CA LEU A 107 17.66 16.84 15.17
C LEU A 107 18.42 18.10 14.78
N ARG A 108 19.34 18.54 15.64
CA ARG A 108 20.13 19.77 15.46
C ARG A 108 21.59 19.44 15.74
N ASN A 109 22.40 19.27 14.69
CA ASN A 109 23.82 18.96 14.76
C ASN A 109 24.14 17.79 15.71
N VAL A 110 23.42 16.69 15.56
CA VAL A 110 23.56 15.51 16.42
C VAL A 110 24.73 14.66 15.95
N SER A 111 25.71 14.45 16.84
CA SER A 111 26.91 13.66 16.59
C SER A 111 27.10 12.60 17.66
N PHE A 112 27.19 11.34 17.26
CA PHE A 112 27.51 10.22 18.16
C PHE A 112 27.99 9.00 17.38
N GLU A 113 28.65 8.08 18.08
CA GLU A 113 29.10 6.81 17.54
C GLU A 113 28.61 5.65 18.41
N VAL A 114 28.13 4.59 17.77
CA VAL A 114 27.84 3.29 18.39
C VAL A 114 28.90 2.30 17.90
N PRO A 115 29.83 1.89 18.76
CA PRO A 115 30.88 0.95 18.36
C PRO A 115 30.31 -0.43 17.98
N ALA A 116 30.97 -1.09 17.04
CA ALA A 116 30.65 -2.44 16.61
C ALA A 116 30.49 -3.41 17.80
N GLY A 117 29.42 -4.21 17.79
CA GLY A 117 29.16 -5.24 18.80
C GLY A 117 28.82 -4.72 20.21
N LYS A 118 28.49 -3.43 20.37
CA LYS A 118 28.08 -2.86 21.66
C LYS A 118 26.58 -2.62 21.72
N SER A 119 26.01 -2.86 22.89
CA SER A 119 24.63 -2.48 23.22
C SER A 119 24.63 -1.07 23.82
N VAL A 120 23.92 -0.15 23.18
CA VAL A 120 23.81 1.25 23.59
C VAL A 120 22.33 1.59 23.78
N ALA A 121 22.03 2.39 24.79
CA ALA A 121 20.70 2.90 25.04
C ALA A 121 20.63 4.39 24.69
N LEU A 122 19.67 4.76 23.85
CA LEU A 122 19.35 6.16 23.56
C LEU A 122 18.16 6.60 24.43
N VAL A 123 18.43 7.47 25.40
CA VAL A 123 17.44 7.98 26.35
C VAL A 123 17.27 9.49 26.23
N GLY A 124 16.08 9.98 26.57
CA GLY A 124 15.78 11.41 26.53
C GLY A 124 14.29 11.69 26.69
N PRO A 125 13.90 12.96 26.92
CA PRO A 125 12.50 13.34 27.10
C PRO A 125 11.65 13.01 25.87
N SER A 126 10.33 13.05 26.04
CA SER A 126 9.40 12.95 24.90
C SER A 126 9.71 14.05 23.88
N GLY A 127 9.70 13.72 22.60
CA GLY A 127 10.01 14.67 21.52
C GLY A 127 11.50 14.90 21.26
N ALA A 128 12.43 14.26 21.98
CA ALA A 128 13.88 14.43 21.76
C ALA A 128 14.43 13.82 20.44
N GLY A 129 13.58 13.32 19.54
CA GLY A 129 14.01 12.76 18.26
C GLY A 129 14.48 11.29 18.27
N LYS A 130 14.26 10.54 19.36
CA LYS A 130 14.67 9.12 19.47
C LYS A 130 14.15 8.23 18.34
N SER A 131 12.84 8.30 18.07
CA SER A 131 12.22 7.55 16.97
C SER A 131 12.63 8.06 15.59
N THR A 132 13.11 9.31 15.50
CA THR A 132 13.65 9.87 14.27
C THR A 132 15.00 9.24 13.94
N ILE A 133 15.86 9.00 14.95
CA ILE A 133 17.15 8.32 14.76
C ILE A 133 16.96 6.91 14.18
N SER A 134 16.00 6.12 14.69
CA SER A 134 15.74 4.79 14.13
C SER A 134 15.18 4.84 12.70
N ARG A 135 14.32 5.82 12.39
CA ARG A 135 13.79 6.03 11.04
C ARG A 135 14.86 6.49 10.03
N ILE A 136 15.81 7.32 10.46
CA ILE A 136 16.97 7.71 9.63
C ILE A 136 17.89 6.51 9.41
N LEU A 137 18.17 5.72 10.45
CA LEU A 137 19.00 4.51 10.30
C LEU A 137 18.42 3.50 9.31
N TYR A 138 17.10 3.33 9.32
CA TYR A 138 16.39 2.49 8.37
C TYR A 138 16.12 3.18 7.02
N ARG A 139 16.63 4.41 6.86
CA ARG A 139 16.51 5.30 5.71
C ARG A 139 15.07 5.43 5.19
N PHE A 140 14.15 5.70 6.12
CA PHE A 140 12.82 6.21 5.78
C PHE A 140 12.85 7.70 5.42
N TYR A 141 13.90 8.40 5.86
CA TYR A 141 14.16 9.79 5.54
C TYR A 141 15.66 9.98 5.34
N ASP A 142 16.04 10.82 4.37
CA ASP A 142 17.40 11.32 4.24
C ASP A 142 17.60 12.52 5.18
N VAL A 143 18.84 12.71 5.64
CA VAL A 143 19.22 13.84 6.49
C VAL A 143 19.38 15.11 5.65
N GLN A 144 19.10 16.27 6.24
CA GLN A 144 19.22 17.56 5.53
C GLN A 144 20.65 18.08 5.57
N GLU A 145 21.34 17.84 6.68
CA GLU A 145 22.76 18.15 6.88
C GLU A 145 23.43 17.02 7.66
N GLY A 146 24.75 16.94 7.53
CA GLY A 146 25.56 15.90 8.17
C GLY A 146 25.55 14.58 7.40
N SER A 147 26.00 13.52 8.06
CA SER A 147 26.02 12.18 7.46
C SER A 147 25.74 11.08 8.49
N VAL A 148 25.17 9.99 8.01
CA VAL A 148 24.99 8.75 8.77
C VAL A 148 25.72 7.63 8.06
N THR A 149 26.57 6.92 8.78
CA THR A 149 27.39 5.84 8.22
C THR A 149 27.25 4.56 9.02
N ILE A 150 27.37 3.43 8.32
CA ILE A 150 27.53 2.09 8.88
C ILE A 150 28.86 1.54 8.38
N ASP A 151 29.77 1.19 9.29
CA ASP A 151 31.16 0.81 8.98
C ASP A 151 31.84 1.79 8.01
N GLY A 152 31.60 3.10 8.20
CA GLY A 152 32.13 4.17 7.38
C GLY A 152 31.50 4.33 6.00
N GLN A 153 30.52 3.49 5.62
CA GLN A 153 29.75 3.63 4.38
C GLN A 153 28.52 4.52 4.63
N GLU A 154 28.37 5.58 3.84
CA GLU A 154 27.23 6.49 3.93
C GLU A 154 25.93 5.77 3.50
N ILE A 155 24.91 5.78 4.37
CA ILE A 155 23.67 5.02 4.12
C ILE A 155 22.89 5.55 2.91
N SER A 156 23.12 6.80 2.52
CA SER A 156 22.50 7.45 1.36
C SER A 156 23.07 6.96 0.01
N ARG A 157 24.25 6.31 0.03
CA ARG A 157 24.99 5.87 -1.16
C ARG A 157 24.94 4.37 -1.41
N VAL A 158 24.33 3.62 -0.52
CA VAL A 158 24.13 2.17 -0.65
C VAL A 158 22.68 1.87 -1.08
N THR A 159 22.47 0.68 -1.62
CA THR A 159 21.12 0.22 -1.98
C THR A 159 20.26 0.04 -0.73
N GLN A 160 19.00 0.51 -0.78
CA GLN A 160 18.06 0.41 0.33
C GLN A 160 17.86 -1.04 0.80
N ASP A 161 17.80 -1.99 -0.14
CA ASP A 161 17.60 -3.41 0.17
C ASP A 161 18.75 -3.97 1.01
N SER A 162 20.00 -3.68 0.64
CA SER A 162 21.17 -4.13 1.39
C SER A 162 21.28 -3.49 2.79
N LEU A 163 20.89 -2.22 2.90
CA LEU A 163 20.85 -1.50 4.17
C LEU A 163 19.82 -2.13 5.11
N ARG A 164 18.59 -2.33 4.65
CA ARG A 164 17.48 -2.86 5.47
C ARG A 164 17.67 -4.33 5.81
N ALA A 165 18.24 -5.12 4.90
CA ALA A 165 18.62 -6.51 5.17
C ALA A 165 19.65 -6.65 6.31
N SER A 166 20.41 -5.60 6.59
CA SER A 166 21.41 -5.56 7.67
C SER A 166 20.85 -5.06 9.00
N ILE A 167 19.57 -4.67 9.07
CA ILE A 167 18.97 -4.05 10.26
C ILE A 167 17.73 -4.84 10.71
N GLY A 168 17.76 -5.36 11.94
CA GLY A 168 16.58 -5.85 12.63
C GLY A 168 15.91 -4.73 13.43
N ILE A 169 14.58 -4.63 13.38
CA ILE A 169 13.80 -3.66 14.16
C ILE A 169 12.66 -4.36 14.90
N VAL A 170 12.50 -4.03 16.18
CA VAL A 170 11.36 -4.43 17.00
C VAL A 170 10.58 -3.15 17.32
N PRO A 171 9.44 -2.90 16.67
CA PRO A 171 8.67 -1.67 16.87
C PRO A 171 7.95 -1.69 18.23
N GLN A 172 7.60 -0.51 18.75
CA GLN A 172 6.82 -0.39 19.98
C GLN A 172 5.43 -1.06 19.86
N ASP A 173 4.81 -0.97 18.68
CA ASP A 173 3.53 -1.60 18.37
C ASP A 173 3.75 -2.61 17.23
N THR A 174 3.71 -3.90 17.55
CA THR A 174 3.82 -4.97 16.55
C THR A 174 2.49 -5.22 15.86
N VAL A 175 2.50 -5.18 14.53
CA VAL A 175 1.35 -5.53 13.69
C VAL A 175 1.48 -6.97 13.24
N LEU A 176 0.39 -7.72 13.35
CA LEU A 176 0.29 -9.08 12.81
C LEU A 176 -0.54 -9.05 11.54
N PHE A 177 -0.07 -9.75 10.51
CA PHE A 177 -0.88 -10.07 9.36
C PHE A 177 -2.03 -11.00 9.75
N ASN A 178 -3.15 -10.88 9.04
CA ASN A 178 -4.32 -11.76 9.17
C ASN A 178 -4.04 -13.15 8.56
N ASP A 179 -3.08 -13.86 9.15
CA ASP A 179 -2.55 -15.14 8.69
C ASP A 179 -2.10 -15.99 9.90
N THR A 180 -1.47 -17.13 9.65
CA THR A 180 -0.92 -18.03 10.65
C THR A 180 0.25 -17.41 11.43
N ILE A 181 0.51 -17.93 12.63
CA ILE A 181 1.74 -17.60 13.39
C ILE A 181 2.99 -17.94 12.56
N ARG A 182 2.99 -19.09 11.88
CA ARG A 182 4.06 -19.52 10.97
C ARG A 182 4.39 -18.46 9.93
N TYR A 183 3.35 -17.93 9.26
CA TYR A 183 3.49 -16.88 8.25
C TYR A 183 4.08 -15.61 8.86
N ASN A 184 3.56 -15.17 10.00
CA ASN A 184 4.01 -13.94 10.65
C ASN A 184 5.48 -14.02 11.10
N ILE A 185 5.95 -15.17 11.57
CA ILE A 185 7.38 -15.37 11.91
C ILE A 185 8.23 -15.45 10.63
N ARG A 186 7.78 -16.21 9.62
CA ARG A 186 8.46 -16.31 8.32
C ARG A 186 8.54 -14.97 7.58
N TYR A 187 7.65 -14.02 7.89
CA TYR A 187 7.67 -12.69 7.28
C TYR A 187 9.02 -11.98 7.44
N GLY A 188 9.79 -12.26 8.51
CA GLY A 188 11.15 -11.72 8.68
C GLY A 188 12.14 -12.18 7.60
N ARG A 189 11.94 -13.36 7.03
CA ARG A 189 12.68 -13.87 5.86
C ARG A 189 11.83 -14.88 5.08
N PRO A 190 11.19 -14.46 3.96
CA PRO A 190 10.22 -15.29 3.23
C PRO A 190 10.74 -16.68 2.81
N ASP A 191 12.03 -16.79 2.51
CA ASP A 191 12.67 -18.05 2.10
C ASP A 191 13.07 -18.96 3.27
N ALA A 192 12.74 -18.60 4.52
CA ALA A 192 13.06 -19.41 5.70
C ALA A 192 12.28 -20.73 5.73
N THR A 193 13.01 -21.82 6.01
CA THR A 193 12.44 -23.15 6.21
C THR A 193 11.58 -23.21 7.47
N ASP A 194 10.72 -24.24 7.59
CA ASP A 194 9.93 -24.45 8.81
C ASP A 194 10.81 -24.63 10.06
N ALA A 195 11.94 -25.33 9.93
CA ALA A 195 12.87 -25.52 11.04
C ALA A 195 13.49 -24.21 11.55
N GLU A 196 13.80 -23.27 10.65
CA GLU A 196 14.33 -21.96 11.02
C GLU A 196 13.26 -21.07 11.66
N VAL A 197 12.00 -21.19 11.23
CA VAL A 197 10.86 -20.52 11.86
C VAL A 197 10.65 -21.02 13.29
N GLU A 198 10.72 -22.33 13.49
CA GLU A 198 10.59 -22.95 14.81
C GLU A 198 11.76 -22.60 15.73
N GLU A 199 12.99 -22.56 15.19
CA GLU A 199 14.16 -22.12 15.94
C GLU A 199 14.08 -20.64 16.32
N ALA A 200 13.61 -19.77 15.42
CA ALA A 200 13.39 -18.36 15.75
C ALA A 200 12.36 -18.19 16.88
N ALA A 201 11.25 -18.95 16.83
CA ALA A 201 10.26 -18.96 17.89
C ALA A 201 10.82 -19.45 19.23
N ARG A 202 11.72 -20.44 19.20
CA ARG A 202 12.41 -20.95 20.39
C ARG A 202 13.36 -19.91 20.98
N LEU A 203 14.14 -19.23 20.14
CA LEU A 203 15.06 -18.16 20.56
C LEU A 203 14.31 -16.95 21.12
N ALA A 204 13.12 -16.65 20.58
CA ALA A 204 12.21 -15.63 21.09
C ALA A 204 11.38 -16.09 22.31
N GLN A 205 11.55 -17.34 22.77
CA GLN A 205 10.83 -17.92 23.91
C GLN A 205 9.30 -17.96 23.78
N ILE A 206 8.77 -18.01 22.55
CA ILE A 206 7.33 -18.10 22.27
C ILE A 206 6.89 -19.52 21.86
N SER A 207 7.84 -20.43 21.62
CA SER A 207 7.57 -21.80 21.17
C SER A 207 6.61 -22.57 22.07
N ASP A 208 6.71 -22.42 23.39
CA ASP A 208 5.89 -23.16 24.36
C ASP A 208 4.43 -22.71 24.30
N PHE A 209 4.21 -21.40 24.21
CA PHE A 209 2.87 -20.83 24.00
C PHE A 209 2.26 -21.36 22.70
N ILE A 210 3.04 -21.40 21.61
CA ILE A 210 2.56 -21.90 20.33
C ILE A 210 2.21 -23.39 20.43
N ALA A 211 3.00 -24.20 21.15
CA ALA A 211 2.74 -25.62 21.34
C ALA A 211 1.44 -25.92 22.10
N ASP A 212 1.03 -25.02 23.01
CA ASP A 212 -0.23 -25.12 23.76
C ASP A 212 -1.47 -24.77 22.90
N LEU A 213 -1.28 -24.15 21.72
CA LEU A 213 -2.39 -23.82 20.83
C LEU A 213 -2.88 -25.08 20.07
N PRO A 214 -4.21 -25.27 19.91
CA PRO A 214 -4.76 -26.44 19.22
C PRO A 214 -4.26 -26.64 17.78
N ARG A 215 -3.84 -25.57 17.10
CA ARG A 215 -3.31 -25.60 15.73
C ARG A 215 -1.83 -25.27 15.66
N GLY A 216 -1.13 -25.15 16.79
CA GLY A 216 0.27 -24.79 16.82
C GLY A 216 0.59 -23.54 16.01
N TYR A 217 1.62 -23.64 15.18
CA TYR A 217 2.06 -22.60 14.25
C TYR A 217 1.02 -22.24 13.17
N ASP A 218 0.06 -23.12 12.87
CA ASP A 218 -1.01 -22.87 11.89
C ASP A 218 -2.21 -22.16 12.52
N THR A 219 -2.06 -21.68 13.76
CA THR A 219 -3.06 -20.83 14.41
C THR A 219 -3.15 -19.48 13.71
N MET A 220 -4.35 -19.12 13.25
CA MET A 220 -4.63 -17.81 12.65
C MET A 220 -4.60 -16.71 13.71
N VAL A 221 -3.87 -15.63 13.43
CA VAL A 221 -3.77 -14.41 14.25
C VAL A 221 -4.19 -13.18 13.42
N GLY A 222 -4.15 -11.99 14.03
CA GLY A 222 -4.59 -10.73 13.43
C GLY A 222 -5.95 -10.26 13.93
N GLU A 223 -6.58 -9.31 13.24
CA GLU A 223 -7.83 -8.66 13.65
C GLU A 223 -9.02 -9.64 13.79
N ARG A 224 -9.02 -10.70 12.97
CA ARG A 224 -10.07 -11.74 12.96
C ARG A 224 -9.59 -13.08 13.56
N GLY A 225 -8.34 -13.16 14.00
CA GLY A 225 -7.73 -14.36 14.53
C GLY A 225 -7.68 -14.38 16.06
N LEU A 226 -6.85 -15.28 16.61
CA LEU A 226 -6.52 -15.29 18.03
C LEU A 226 -5.88 -13.96 18.42
N LYS A 227 -6.36 -13.36 19.51
CA LYS A 227 -5.76 -12.15 20.09
C LYS A 227 -4.61 -12.56 21.00
N LEU A 228 -3.40 -12.17 20.61
CA LEU A 228 -2.20 -12.30 21.43
C LEU A 228 -2.09 -11.16 22.44
N SER A 229 -1.49 -11.45 23.60
CA SER A 229 -1.12 -10.43 24.59
C SER A 229 -0.02 -9.49 24.04
N GLY A 230 0.22 -8.36 24.72
CA GLY A 230 1.25 -7.41 24.27
C GLY A 230 2.65 -8.03 24.24
N GLY A 231 2.97 -8.89 25.21
CA GLY A 231 4.26 -9.59 25.27
C GLY A 231 4.40 -10.72 24.26
N GLU A 232 3.30 -11.43 23.94
CA GLU A 232 3.32 -12.46 22.88
C GLU A 232 3.42 -11.87 21.47
N LYS A 233 3.00 -10.62 21.29
CA LYS A 233 3.14 -9.91 20.02
C LYS A 233 4.56 -9.37 19.80
N GLN A 234 5.27 -9.11 20.88
CA GLN A 234 6.64 -8.56 20.85
C GLN A 234 7.65 -9.69 20.72
#